data_AF-A0A7K6C113-F1
#
_entry.id   AF-A0A7K6C113-F1
#
_cell.length_a   1.000
_cell.length_b   1.000
_cell.length_c   1.000
_cell.angle_alpha   90.00
_cell.angle_beta   90.00
_cell.angle_gamma   90.00
#
_symmetry.space_group_name_H-M   'P 1'
#
loop_
_entity.id
_entity.type
_entity.pdbx_description
1 polymer ?
#
loop_
_entity_poly.entity_id
_entity_poly.type
_entity_poly.pdbx_seq_one_letter_code
_entity_poly.pdbx_strand_id
1 'polypeptide(L)' 'FLFLGSLAENQISNKGAKALARSLLVNRSLMVLDLRSNSIGPAGAKALADALKKNQVLLSLR' A
#
# COMPACT_ATOMS: atom_id res chain seq x y z
N PHE A 1 -17.52 -6.62 -7.94
CA PHE A 1 -16.68 -7.34 -6.96
C PHE A 1 -15.39 -6.55 -6.76
N LEU A 2 -15.31 -5.74 -5.70
CA LEU A 2 -14.08 -5.02 -5.33
C LEU A 2 -13.30 -5.91 -4.35
N PHE A 3 -12.01 -6.15 -4.59
CA PHE A 3 -11.17 -6.84 -3.61
C PHE A 3 -10.61 -5.82 -2.61
N LEU A 4 -10.89 -6.02 -1.33
CA LEU A 4 -10.49 -5.15 -0.21
C LEU A 4 -9.40 -5.85 0.60
N GLY A 5 -8.29 -5.16 0.88
CA GLY A 5 -7.25 -5.61 1.80
C GLY A 5 -7.06 -4.62 2.93
N SER A 6 -7.24 -5.06 4.18
CA SER A 6 -6.89 -4.25 5.36
C SER A 6 -5.62 -4.79 5.99
N LEU A 7 -4.66 -3.90 6.20
CA LEU A 7 -3.46 -4.12 7.02
C LEU A 7 -3.34 -3.02 8.09
N ALA A 8 -4.46 -2.43 8.50
CA ALA A 8 -4.46 -1.46 9.59
C ALA A 8 -3.92 -2.08 10.89
N GLU A 9 -3.27 -1.28 11.72
CA GLU A 9 -2.82 -1.69 13.07
C GLU A 9 -1.79 -2.85 13.09
N ASN A 10 -0.97 -2.99 12.05
CA ASN A 10 0.00 -4.08 11.90
C ASN A 10 1.47 -3.68 12.13
N GLN A 11 1.74 -2.52 12.73
CA GLN A 11 3.11 -2.01 12.98
C GLN A 11 4.01 -2.00 11.73
N ILE A 12 3.43 -1.80 10.54
CA ILE A 12 4.18 -1.78 9.29
C ILE A 12 5.16 -0.61 9.31
N SER A 13 6.45 -0.94 9.27
CA SER A 13 7.53 0.05 9.20
C SER A 13 7.80 0.51 7.77
N ASN A 14 8.74 1.44 7.61
CA ASN A 14 9.29 1.82 6.29
C ASN A 14 9.72 0.61 5.44
N LYS A 15 10.28 -0.44 6.05
CA LYS A 15 10.72 -1.64 5.34
C LYS A 15 9.51 -2.43 4.81
N GLY A 16 8.47 -2.59 5.62
CA GLY A 16 7.22 -3.24 5.23
C GLY A 16 6.51 -2.48 4.12
N ALA A 17 6.39 -1.15 4.24
CA ALA A 17 5.81 -0.30 3.20
C ALA A 17 6.55 -0.41 1.86
N LYS A 18 7.89 -0.49 1.87
CA LYS A 18 8.69 -0.73 0.65
C LYS A 18 8.45 -2.11 0.03
N ALA A 19 8.16 -3.13 0.85
CA ALA A 19 7.78 -4.45 0.35
C ALA A 19 6.38 -4.39 -0.29
N LEU A 20 5.40 -3.79 0.39
CA LEU A 20 4.05 -3.57 -0.15
C LEU A 20 4.07 -2.78 -1.45
N ALA A 21 4.86 -1.72 -1.54
CA ALA A 21 5.04 -0.93 -2.75
C ALA A 21 5.47 -1.81 -3.94
N ARG A 22 6.39 -2.76 -3.73
CA ARG A 22 6.81 -3.72 -4.76
C ARG A 22 5.68 -4.66 -5.15
N SER A 23 4.90 -5.16 -4.19
CA SER A 23 3.72 -5.99 -4.46
C SER A 23 2.64 -5.23 -5.23
N LEU A 24 2.43 -3.95 -4.96
CA LEU A 24 1.48 -3.10 -5.69
C LEU A 24 1.88 -2.91 -7.16
N LEU A 25 3.16 -2.99 -7.52
CA LEU A 25 3.58 -2.89 -8.93
C LEU A 25 3.10 -4.07 -9.78
N VAL A 26 2.87 -5.23 -9.18
CA VAL A 26 2.43 -6.45 -9.89
C VAL A 26 0.98 -6.83 -9.60
N ASN A 27 0.42 -6.40 -8.48
CA ASN A 27 -0.97 -6.68 -8.14
C ASN A 27 -1.92 -5.90 -9.08
N ARG A 28 -2.89 -6.61 -9.65
CA ARG A 28 -3.90 -6.07 -10.58
C ARG A 28 -5.33 -6.38 -10.15
N SER A 29 -5.54 -6.78 -8.90
CA SER A 29 -6.87 -7.14 -8.36
C SER A 29 -7.25 -6.33 -7.13
N LEU A 30 -6.29 -5.88 -6.33
CA LEU A 30 -6.52 -5.10 -5.13
C LEU A 30 -6.96 -3.68 -5.50
N MET A 31 -8.18 -3.32 -5.08
CA MET A 31 -8.78 -2.03 -5.41
C MET A 31 -8.78 -1.06 -4.22
N VAL A 32 -8.74 -1.60 -3.00
CA VAL A 32 -8.66 -0.80 -1.77
C VAL A 32 -7.64 -1.41 -0.82
N LEU A 33 -6.77 -0.57 -0.27
CA LEU A 33 -5.80 -0.94 0.76
C LEU A 33 -5.93 0.02 1.96
N ASP A 34 -6.09 -0.52 3.16
CA ASP A 34 -6.07 0.25 4.42
C ASP A 34 -4.78 -0.03 5.20
N LEU A 35 -3.99 1.01 5.42
CA LEU A 35 -2.71 1.03 6.15
C LEU A 35 -2.76 1.96 7.37
N ARG A 36 -3.94 2.40 7.82
CA ARG A 36 -4.06 3.27 9.00
C ARG A 36 -3.43 2.62 10.25
N SER A 37 -3.01 3.47 11.18
CA SER A 37 -2.43 3.02 12.45
C SER A 37 -1.20 2.11 12.28
N ASN A 38 -0.38 2.37 11.27
CA ASN A 38 0.93 1.74 11.08
C ASN A 38 2.06 2.76 11.26
N SER A 39 3.28 2.26 11.53
CA SER A 39 4.47 3.08 11.75
C SER A 39 5.23 3.40 10.43
N ILE A 40 4.49 3.84 9.41
CA ILE A 40 5.04 4.16 8.09
C ILE A 40 5.58 5.59 8.11
N GLY A 41 6.89 5.73 8.10
CA GLY A 41 7.56 7.03 7.99
C GLY A 41 7.67 7.55 6.56
N PRO A 42 8.32 8.72 6.37
CA PRO A 42 8.39 9.39 5.06
C PRO A 42 8.99 8.52 3.94
N ALA A 43 9.99 7.70 4.25
CA ALA A 43 10.62 6.82 3.27
C ALA A 43 9.69 5.70 2.78
N GLY A 44 8.85 5.16 3.66
CA GLY A 44 7.82 4.17 3.30
C GLY A 44 6.69 4.80 2.49
N ALA A 45 6.21 5.97 2.94
CA ALA A 45 5.17 6.73 2.24
C ALA A 45 5.60 7.11 0.81
N LYS A 46 6.83 7.58 0.62
CA LYS A 46 7.38 7.87 -0.72
C LYS A 46 7.38 6.62 -1.62
N ALA A 47 7.80 5.47 -1.09
CA ALA A 47 7.83 4.24 -1.87
C ALA A 47 6.42 3.79 -2.31
N LEU A 48 5.43 3.90 -1.41
CA LEU A 48 4.03 3.66 -1.75
C LEU A 48 3.54 4.63 -2.83
N ALA A 49 3.79 5.93 -2.68
CA ALA A 49 3.40 6.94 -3.66
C ALA A 49 4.01 6.67 -5.06
N ASP A 50 5.29 6.29 -5.12
CA ASP A 50 5.96 5.96 -6.37
C ASP A 50 5.37 4.69 -7.02
N ALA A 51 4.94 3.70 -6.23
CA ALA A 51 4.24 2.52 -6.74
C ALA A 51 2.82 2.83 -7.21
N LEU A 52 2.08 3.68 -6.48
CA LEU A 52 0.73 4.09 -6.83
C LEU A 52 0.66 4.81 -8.17
N LYS A 53 1.66 5.63 -8.52
CA LYS A 53 1.74 6.25 -9.86
C LYS A 53 1.77 5.25 -11.01
N LYS A 54 2.20 4.01 -10.75
CA LYS A 54 2.30 2.92 -11.74
C LYS A 54 1.17 1.91 -11.61
N ASN A 55 0.47 1.86 -10.48
CA ASN A 55 -0.66 0.96 -10.27
C ASN A 55 -1.94 1.64 -10.76
N GLN A 56 -2.59 1.07 -11.77
CA GLN A 56 -3.81 1.59 -12.39
C GLN A 56 -5.11 0.98 -11.84
N VAL A 57 -5.01 0.07 -10.86
CA VAL A 57 -6.15 -0.70 -10.32
C VAL A 57 -6.53 -0.26 -8.91
N LEU A 58 -5.56 0.12 -8.07
CA LEU A 58 -5.83 0.56 -6.72
C LEU A 58 -6.54 1.93 -6.75
N LEU A 59 -7.80 1.94 -6.31
CA LEU A 59 -8.65 3.13 -6.33
C LEU A 59 -8.60 3.91 -5.02
N SER A 60 -8.28 3.25 -3.90
CA SER A 60 -8.26 3.89 -2.58
C SER A 60 -7.12 3.33 -1.73
N LEU A 61 -6.32 4.24 -1.17
CA LEU A 61 -5.36 3.97 -0.11
C LEU A 61 -5.79 4.77 1.12
N ARG A 62 -5.89 4.12 2.28
CA ARG A 62 -6.25 4.75 3.55
C ARG A 62 -5.16 4.54 4.58
#